data_AF-A0A0C3PEK3-F1
#
_entry.id   AF-A0A0C3PEK3-F1
#
_cell.length_a   1.000
_cell.length_b   1.000
_cell.length_c   1.000
_cell.angle_alpha   90.00
_cell.angle_beta   90.00
_cell.angle_gamma   90.00
#
_symmetry.space_group_name_H-M   'P 1'
#
loop_
_entity.id
_entity.type
_entity.pdbx_description
1 polymer ?
#
loop_
_entity_poly.entity_id
_entity_poly.type
_entity_poly.pdbx_seq_one_letter_code
_entity_poly.pdbx_strand_id
1 'polypeptide(L)'
;MVDEQLQPILHPAPHNPHLSELLKLLGQSDVVCKLFSDHTGKFYPVVIGNHVGIHCTKESAISALRGFLFPCWGETSMFQDALAFMIAKGIDDLLSEVQGYKGVLCTIPPPLPAPTPAPPVVLSMSQKDAGSGPNMVWAGDVEPSPIIYSYVCNLCGVIESRFYQSDCIPPPKPAAEVLGVHTLKYLQAHGYVQSAVASIVELYLTSHTEQDFALMLAWLGLPLAEGFFLWYLFNL
;
A
#
# COMPACT_ATOMS: atom_id res chain seq x y z
N MET A 1 -17.42 3.41 5.64
CA MET A 1 -17.54 4.70 6.34
C MET A 1 -16.66 5.79 5.72
N VAL A 2 -15.41 5.51 5.33
CA VAL A 2 -14.56 6.51 4.63
C VAL A 2 -15.12 6.87 3.24
N ASP A 3 -15.68 5.89 2.52
CA ASP A 3 -16.17 6.07 1.14
C ASP A 3 -17.34 7.07 1.04
N GLU A 4 -18.33 6.97 1.94
CA GLU A 4 -19.48 7.90 1.97
C GLU A 4 -19.08 9.34 2.33
N GLN A 5 -17.98 9.54 3.06
CA GLN A 5 -17.49 10.87 3.42
C GLN A 5 -16.63 11.51 2.33
N LEU A 6 -16.00 10.71 1.47
CA LEU A 6 -15.15 11.19 0.38
C LEU A 6 -15.93 11.42 -0.92
N GLN A 7 -17.02 10.69 -1.15
CA GLN A 7 -17.91 10.84 -2.30
C GLN A 7 -18.33 12.31 -2.57
N PRO A 8 -18.79 13.10 -1.56
CA PRO A 8 -19.16 14.50 -1.78
C PRO A 8 -17.99 15.39 -2.22
N ILE A 9 -16.76 15.02 -1.87
CA ILE A 9 -15.54 15.77 -2.20
C ILE A 9 -15.11 15.48 -3.64
N LEU A 10 -15.32 14.25 -4.10
CA LEU A 10 -14.93 13.80 -5.45
C LEU A 10 -15.98 14.13 -6.51
N HIS A 11 -17.26 14.22 -6.14
CA HIS A 11 -18.35 14.55 -7.07
C HIS A 11 -18.16 15.86 -7.88
N PRO A 12 -17.61 16.96 -7.32
CA PRO A 12 -17.34 18.17 -8.09
C PRO A 12 -16.10 18.09 -8.99
N ALA A 13 -15.32 17.01 -8.95
CA ALA A 13 -14.13 16.89 -9.79
C ALA A 13 -14.51 16.76 -11.28
N PRO A 14 -13.78 17.43 -12.20
CA PRO A 14 -13.97 17.23 -13.62
C PRO A 14 -13.74 15.75 -14.01
N HIS A 15 -14.32 15.32 -15.12
CA HIS A 15 -14.00 14.00 -15.69
C HIS A 15 -12.53 14.01 -16.11
N ASN A 16 -11.68 13.34 -15.32
CA ASN A 16 -10.22 13.31 -15.40
C ASN A 16 -9.54 14.57 -14.85
N PRO A 17 -9.57 14.80 -13.52
CA PRO A 17 -8.94 15.96 -12.91
C PRO A 17 -7.41 15.86 -13.02
N HIS A 18 -6.77 17.00 -13.25
CA HIS A 18 -5.31 17.07 -13.14
C HIS A 18 -4.89 16.78 -11.69
N LEU A 19 -3.69 16.24 -11.47
CA LEU A 19 -3.18 15.92 -10.13
C LEU A 19 -3.28 17.11 -9.18
N SER A 20 -2.87 18.29 -9.66
CA SER A 20 -2.93 19.54 -8.90
C SER A 20 -4.36 19.97 -8.53
N GLU A 21 -5.35 19.71 -9.39
CA GLU A 21 -6.76 20.01 -9.12
C GLU A 21 -7.32 19.07 -8.06
N LEU A 22 -7.01 17.77 -8.18
CA LEU A 22 -7.42 16.76 -7.21
C LEU A 22 -6.84 17.06 -5.82
N LEU A 23 -5.57 17.42 -5.74
CA LEU A 23 -4.92 17.79 -4.48
C LEU A 23 -5.50 19.08 -3.89
N LYS A 24 -5.82 20.05 -4.75
CA LYS A 24 -6.49 21.28 -4.30
C LYS A 24 -7.88 20.98 -3.75
N LEU A 25 -8.67 20.14 -4.41
CA LEU A 25 -9.99 19.70 -3.93
C LEU A 25 -9.89 18.99 -2.57
N LEU A 26 -8.95 18.05 -2.44
CA LEU A 26 -8.74 17.31 -1.20
C LEU A 26 -8.22 18.22 -0.07
N GLY A 27 -7.32 19.15 -0.38
CA GLY A 27 -6.77 20.11 0.57
C GLY A 27 -7.75 21.19 1.02
N GLN A 28 -8.78 21.47 0.22
CA GLN A 28 -9.86 22.41 0.56
C GLN A 28 -11.01 21.75 1.33
N SER A 29 -11.01 20.41 1.47
CA SER A 29 -12.07 19.71 2.18
C SER A 29 -11.90 19.83 3.70
N ASP A 30 -12.88 20.46 4.35
CA ASP A 30 -12.97 20.51 5.82
C ASP A 30 -12.97 19.12 6.46
N VAL A 31 -13.53 18.12 5.78
CA VAL A 31 -13.57 16.73 6.28
C VAL A 31 -12.16 16.15 6.35
N VAL A 32 -11.38 16.33 5.29
CA VAL A 32 -9.98 15.85 5.22
C VAL A 32 -9.11 16.62 6.22
N CYS A 33 -9.31 17.93 6.34
CA CYS A 33 -8.59 18.75 7.31
C CYS A 33 -8.92 18.36 8.77
N LYS A 34 -10.18 18.01 9.07
CA LYS A 34 -10.61 17.60 10.42
C LYS A 34 -10.16 16.19 10.80
N LEU A 35 -10.00 15.29 9.84
CA LEU A 35 -9.59 13.91 10.07
C LEU A 35 -8.23 13.81 10.78
N PHE A 36 -7.37 14.82 10.62
CA PHE A 36 -6.00 14.82 11.16
C PHE A 36 -5.62 16.12 11.88
N SER A 37 -6.58 17.00 12.20
CA SER A 37 -6.29 18.25 12.89
C SER A 37 -5.74 18.06 14.31
N ASP A 38 -5.99 16.91 14.92
CA ASP A 38 -5.47 16.58 16.26
C ASP A 38 -4.06 15.98 16.22
N HIS A 39 -3.54 15.62 15.04
CA HIS A 39 -2.19 15.06 14.90
C HIS A 39 -1.16 16.18 14.70
N THR A 40 -0.26 16.32 15.68
CA THR A 40 0.84 17.30 15.64
C THR A 40 2.15 16.72 15.11
N GLY A 41 2.18 15.41 14.86
CA GLY A 41 3.36 14.70 14.38
C GLY A 41 3.57 14.80 12.87
N LYS A 42 4.63 14.14 12.41
CA LYS A 42 4.88 13.94 10.98
C LYS A 42 3.99 12.82 10.43
N PHE A 43 3.91 12.77 9.11
CA PHE A 43 3.25 11.71 8.35
C PHE A 43 4.29 10.96 7.52
N TYR A 44 4.08 9.66 7.38
CA TYR A 44 5.00 8.76 6.72
C TYR A 44 4.24 7.97 5.65
N PRO A 45 4.03 8.55 4.45
CA PRO A 45 3.40 7.84 3.35
C PRO A 45 4.30 6.71 2.85
N VAL A 46 3.72 5.53 2.67
CA VAL A 46 4.35 4.32 2.14
C VAL A 46 3.57 3.91 0.90
N VAL A 47 4.21 4.02 -0.27
CA VAL A 47 3.63 3.68 -1.58
C VAL A 47 4.00 2.26 -1.99
N ILE A 48 5.22 1.83 -1.67
CA ILE A 48 5.71 0.47 -1.93
C ILE A 48 6.20 -0.13 -0.62
N GLY A 49 5.47 -1.12 -0.11
CA GLY A 49 5.75 -1.84 1.12
C GLY A 49 4.72 -2.93 1.39
N ASN A 50 4.90 -3.67 2.47
CA ASN A 50 3.98 -4.70 2.96
C ASN A 50 2.64 -4.10 3.45
N HIS A 51 2.68 -2.88 3.97
CA HIS A 51 1.49 -2.11 4.33
C HIS A 51 1.56 -0.73 3.68
N VAL A 52 0.82 -0.55 2.59
CA VAL A 52 0.73 0.72 1.85
C VAL A 52 -0.27 1.64 2.54
N GLY A 53 0.10 2.91 2.72
CA GLY A 53 -0.75 3.89 3.40
C GLY A 53 0.03 5.05 4.00
N ILE A 54 -0.68 5.92 4.72
CA ILE A 54 -0.07 7.04 5.46
C ILE A 54 0.01 6.62 6.93
N HIS A 55 1.23 6.51 7.44
CA HIS A 55 1.47 6.16 8.84
C HIS A 55 1.69 7.42 9.68
N CYS A 56 1.21 7.39 10.93
CA CYS A 56 1.39 8.49 11.90
C CYS A 56 2.71 8.39 12.69
N THR A 57 3.43 7.27 12.59
CA THR A 57 4.73 7.05 13.25
C THR A 57 5.74 6.46 12.28
N LYS A 58 7.02 6.81 12.49
CA LYS A 58 8.13 6.36 11.65
C LYS A 58 8.34 4.85 11.78
N GLU A 59 8.16 4.33 12.98
CA GLU A 59 8.33 2.91 13.32
C GLU A 59 7.29 2.07 12.59
N SER A 60 6.03 2.55 12.52
CA SER A 60 4.97 1.89 11.78
C SER A 60 5.27 1.85 10.28
N ALA A 61 5.73 2.97 9.70
CA ALA A 61 6.16 3.02 8.31
C ALA A 61 7.33 2.08 8.03
N ILE A 62 8.40 2.09 8.85
CA ILE A 62 9.55 1.19 8.69
C ILE A 62 9.13 -0.28 8.78
N SER A 63 8.25 -0.63 9.71
CA SER A 63 7.70 -1.98 9.82
C SER A 63 6.98 -2.37 8.52
N ALA A 64 6.24 -1.43 7.92
CA ALA A 64 5.58 -1.62 6.63
C ALA A 64 6.55 -1.83 5.46
N LEU A 65 7.83 -1.44 5.55
CA LEU A 65 8.80 -1.65 4.47
C LEU A 65 9.42 -3.06 4.45
N ARG A 66 9.22 -3.85 5.50
CA ARG A 66 9.92 -5.13 5.67
C ARG A 66 9.66 -6.08 4.50
N GLY A 67 10.74 -6.63 3.94
CA GLY A 67 10.70 -7.65 2.88
C GLY A 67 10.65 -7.11 1.45
N PHE A 68 10.70 -5.78 1.27
CA PHE A 68 10.79 -5.13 -0.04
C PHE A 68 12.22 -4.64 -0.32
N LEU A 69 12.74 -4.92 -1.52
CA LEU A 69 14.07 -4.48 -1.94
C LEU A 69 14.11 -3.00 -2.34
N PHE A 70 12.99 -2.50 -2.85
CA PHE A 70 12.84 -1.13 -3.35
C PHE A 70 11.63 -0.47 -2.70
N PRO A 71 11.65 -0.25 -1.37
CA PRO A 71 10.56 0.46 -0.72
C PRO A 71 10.47 1.89 -1.23
N CYS A 72 9.26 2.40 -1.39
CA CYS A 72 8.99 3.79 -1.75
C CYS A 72 8.15 4.40 -0.64
N TRP A 73 8.74 5.34 0.09
CA TRP A 73 8.12 6.03 1.20
C TRP A 73 8.74 7.41 1.39
N GLY A 74 8.05 8.26 2.13
CA GLY A 74 8.48 9.61 2.43
C GLY A 74 8.23 10.02 3.88
N GLU A 75 8.66 11.23 4.20
CA GLU A 75 8.40 11.89 5.48
C GLU A 75 7.90 13.31 5.18
N THR A 76 6.72 13.66 5.68
CA THR A 76 6.09 14.97 5.47
C THR A 76 5.56 15.55 6.78
N SER A 77 5.47 16.88 6.88
CA SER A 77 4.87 17.55 8.04
C SER A 77 3.37 17.77 7.92
N MET A 78 2.83 17.67 6.70
CA MET A 78 1.42 17.90 6.42
C MET A 78 0.78 16.64 5.83
N PHE A 79 -0.43 16.34 6.27
CA PHE A 79 -1.22 15.24 5.72
C PHE A 79 -1.47 15.40 4.21
N GLN A 80 -1.69 16.65 3.76
CA GLN A 80 -1.88 16.97 2.34
C GLN A 80 -0.66 16.59 1.50
N ASP A 81 0.56 16.84 1.99
CA ASP A 81 1.79 16.42 1.33
C ASP A 81 1.92 14.89 1.30
N ALA A 82 1.53 14.21 2.38
CA ALA A 82 1.54 12.75 2.40
C ALA A 82 0.54 12.17 1.38
N LEU A 83 -0.63 12.80 1.24
CA LEU A 83 -1.62 12.40 0.24
C LEU A 83 -1.14 12.65 -1.18
N ALA A 84 -0.48 13.80 -1.42
CA ALA A 84 0.20 14.09 -2.69
C ALA A 84 1.22 13.02 -3.03
N PHE A 85 2.04 12.61 -2.07
CA PHE A 85 2.99 11.52 -2.22
C PHE A 85 2.32 10.20 -2.63
N MET A 86 1.21 9.84 -1.95
CA MET A 86 0.47 8.61 -2.25
C MET A 86 -0.13 8.62 -3.66
N ILE A 87 -0.71 9.75 -4.09
CA ILE A 87 -1.34 9.88 -5.40
C ILE A 87 -0.28 9.93 -6.52
N ALA A 88 0.81 10.66 -6.30
CA ALA A 88 1.95 10.72 -7.23
C ALA A 88 2.79 9.43 -7.23
N LYS A 89 2.45 8.43 -6.41
CA LYS A 89 3.18 7.17 -6.23
C LYS A 89 4.67 7.36 -5.92
N GLY A 90 5.02 8.46 -5.26
CA GLY A 90 6.42 8.83 -4.97
C GLY A 90 7.26 9.15 -6.22
N ILE A 91 6.64 9.51 -7.34
CA ILE A 91 7.34 9.96 -8.55
C ILE A 91 7.67 11.45 -8.42
N ASP A 92 8.96 11.78 -8.38
CA ASP A 92 9.47 13.14 -8.15
C ASP A 92 8.99 14.17 -9.18
N ASP A 93 8.87 13.77 -10.46
CA ASP A 93 8.40 14.65 -11.53
C ASP A 93 6.96 15.10 -11.28
N LEU A 94 6.09 14.18 -10.85
CA LEU A 94 4.70 14.49 -10.51
C LEU A 94 4.58 15.31 -9.23
N LEU A 95 5.48 15.09 -8.26
CA LEU A 95 5.52 15.87 -7.03
C LEU A 95 6.03 17.29 -7.25
N SER A 96 6.91 17.49 -8.24
CA SER A 96 7.42 18.82 -8.60
C SER A 96 6.34 19.74 -9.17
N GLU A 97 5.28 19.17 -9.75
CA GLU A 97 4.10 19.93 -10.19
C GLU A 97 3.23 20.41 -9.01
N VAL A 98 3.35 19.76 -7.85
CA VAL A 98 2.62 20.14 -6.64
C VAL A 98 3.34 21.31 -5.98
N GLN A 99 2.89 22.52 -6.30
CA GLN A 99 3.49 23.75 -5.82
C GLN A 99 3.58 23.76 -4.28
N GLY A 100 4.81 23.74 -3.77
CA GLY A 100 5.07 23.81 -2.33
C GLY A 100 5.22 22.47 -1.62
N TYR A 101 5.28 21.34 -2.34
CA TYR A 101 5.64 20.05 -1.74
C TYR A 101 7.02 20.13 -1.07
N LYS A 102 7.10 19.77 0.22
CA LYS A 102 8.32 19.82 1.05
C LYS A 102 8.74 18.46 1.61
N GLY A 103 8.16 17.37 1.10
CA GLY A 103 8.47 16.04 1.59
C GLY A 103 9.88 15.59 1.19
N VAL A 104 10.49 14.79 2.05
CA VAL A 104 11.80 14.17 1.78
C VAL A 104 11.55 12.74 1.34
N LEU A 105 11.98 12.39 0.11
CA LEU A 105 12.01 10.99 -0.29
C LEU A 105 13.07 10.24 0.51
N CYS A 106 12.65 9.13 1.11
CA CYS A 106 13.57 8.22 1.76
C CYS A 106 13.76 7.00 0.84
N THR A 107 14.68 7.14 -0.12
CA THR A 107 15.08 6.05 -1.03
C THR A 107 16.08 5.09 -0.40
N ILE A 108 16.64 5.43 0.76
CA ILE A 108 17.58 4.56 1.47
C ILE A 108 16.77 3.44 2.14
N PRO A 109 16.93 2.18 1.74
CA PRO A 109 16.31 1.08 2.46
C PRO A 109 16.79 1.17 3.92
N PRO A 110 15.88 1.06 4.91
CA PRO A 110 16.28 1.10 6.30
C PRO A 110 17.38 0.04 6.52
N PRO A 111 18.46 0.36 7.25
CA PRO A 111 19.54 -0.59 7.46
C PRO A 111 18.94 -1.89 7.98
N LEU A 112 19.21 -2.99 7.25
CA LEU A 112 18.74 -4.31 7.64
C LEU A 112 19.11 -4.52 9.12
N PRO A 113 18.15 -4.86 9.99
CA PRO A 113 18.49 -5.16 11.37
C PRO A 113 19.54 -6.27 11.36
N ALA A 114 20.67 -6.03 12.05
CA ALA A 114 21.75 -6.99 12.13
C ALA A 114 21.16 -8.36 12.52
N PRO A 115 21.59 -9.46 11.87
CA PRO A 115 21.04 -10.79 12.15
C PRO A 115 21.16 -11.05 13.64
N THR A 116 20.03 -10.99 14.34
CA THR A 116 19.99 -11.25 15.77
C THR A 116 20.26 -12.74 15.91
N PRO A 117 21.28 -13.16 16.68
CA PRO A 117 21.56 -14.58 16.88
C PRO A 117 20.27 -15.23 17.41
N ALA A 118 19.79 -16.23 16.67
CA ALA A 118 18.55 -16.91 17.02
C ALA A 118 18.66 -17.41 18.47
N PRO A 119 17.71 -17.07 19.36
CA PRO A 119 17.68 -17.68 20.68
C PRO A 119 17.54 -19.20 20.52
N PRO A 120 18.20 -20.01 21.36
CA PRO A 120 18.10 -21.45 21.29
C PRO A 120 16.63 -21.85 21.43
N VAL A 121 16.11 -22.55 20.42
CA VAL A 121 14.76 -23.10 20.42
C VAL A 121 14.70 -24.18 21.51
N VAL A 122 14.20 -23.81 22.68
CA VAL A 122 13.87 -24.78 23.73
C VAL A 122 12.50 -25.35 23.39
N LEU A 123 12.49 -26.57 22.85
CA LEU A 123 11.31 -27.40 22.67
C LEU A 123 10.76 -27.77 24.06
N SER A 124 9.83 -26.95 24.57
CA SER A 124 9.10 -27.27 25.80
C SER A 124 7.87 -28.09 25.45
N MET A 125 7.96 -29.41 25.63
CA MET A 125 6.81 -30.30 25.66
C MET A 125 6.04 -30.08 26.97
N SER A 126 4.91 -29.39 26.93
CA SER A 126 3.98 -29.34 28.06
C SER A 126 2.96 -30.47 27.97
N GLN A 127 3.07 -31.41 28.91
CA GLN A 127 2.07 -32.44 29.19
C GLN A 127 0.74 -31.81 29.61
N LYS A 128 -0.31 -32.49 29.17
CA LYS A 128 -1.71 -32.19 29.39
C LYS A 128 -2.13 -32.85 30.71
N ASP A 129 -2.37 -32.07 31.76
CA ASP A 129 -3.03 -32.55 32.97
C ASP A 129 -4.34 -31.82 33.21
N ALA A 130 -5.34 -32.62 33.57
CA ALA A 130 -6.71 -32.24 33.83
C ALA A 130 -6.89 -31.90 35.31
N GLY A 131 -7.61 -30.82 35.61
CA GLY A 131 -8.22 -30.66 36.94
C GLY A 131 -8.43 -29.23 37.44
N SER A 132 -9.71 -28.86 37.50
CA SER A 132 -10.33 -28.04 38.55
C SER A 132 -10.22 -26.50 38.52
N GLY A 133 -11.38 -25.85 38.35
CA GLY A 133 -11.72 -24.53 38.89
C GLY A 133 -11.97 -23.42 37.86
N PRO A 134 -13.20 -22.89 37.72
CA PRO A 134 -13.45 -21.68 36.94
C PRO A 134 -13.04 -20.45 37.78
N ASN A 135 -11.79 -20.01 37.62
CA ASN A 135 -11.35 -18.72 38.14
C ASN A 135 -11.55 -17.69 37.03
N MET A 136 -12.62 -16.90 37.12
CA MET A 136 -12.89 -15.76 36.24
C MET A 136 -11.86 -14.66 36.50
N VAL A 137 -10.69 -14.80 35.87
CA VAL A 137 -9.72 -13.71 35.71
C VAL A 137 -10.27 -12.82 34.61
N TRP A 138 -10.71 -11.62 35.00
CA TRP A 138 -11.13 -10.58 34.08
C TRP A 138 -10.00 -10.25 33.09
N ALA A 139 -10.42 -10.09 31.84
CA ALA A 139 -9.60 -9.87 30.65
C ALA A 139 -8.39 -8.98 30.88
N GLY A 140 -7.20 -9.50 30.56
CA GLY A 140 -6.07 -8.63 30.24
C GLY A 140 -6.45 -7.78 29.04
N ASP A 141 -6.08 -6.51 29.08
CA ASP A 141 -6.17 -5.57 27.96
C ASP A 141 -5.56 -6.22 26.71
N VAL A 142 -6.42 -6.80 25.87
CA VAL A 142 -6.03 -7.20 24.51
C VAL A 142 -5.93 -5.88 23.77
N GLU A 143 -4.72 -5.35 23.65
CA GLU A 143 -4.42 -4.25 22.75
C GLU A 143 -5.10 -4.57 21.41
N PRO A 144 -6.03 -3.71 20.94
CA PRO A 144 -6.70 -3.95 19.68
C PRO A 144 -5.62 -4.05 18.60
N SER A 145 -5.62 -5.15 17.86
CA SER A 145 -4.71 -5.29 16.73
C SER A 145 -4.90 -4.07 15.83
N PRO A 146 -3.80 -3.46 15.34
CA PRO A 146 -3.89 -2.26 14.53
C PRO A 146 -4.85 -2.51 13.36
N ILE A 147 -5.78 -1.58 13.13
CA ILE A 147 -6.73 -1.68 12.03
C ILE A 147 -5.93 -1.59 10.73
N ILE A 148 -5.79 -2.71 10.03
CA ILE A 148 -5.12 -2.77 8.73
C ILE A 148 -6.18 -2.61 7.65
N TYR A 149 -6.11 -1.48 6.94
CA TYR A 149 -6.90 -1.26 5.75
C TYR A 149 -6.23 -2.02 4.60
N SER A 150 -6.94 -3.00 4.03
CA SER A 150 -6.55 -3.62 2.76
C SER A 150 -7.52 -3.21 1.68
N TYR A 151 -7.06 -3.20 0.44
CA TYR A 151 -7.87 -2.84 -0.72
C TYR A 151 -7.99 -4.05 -1.64
N VAL A 152 -9.08 -4.10 -2.37
CA VAL A 152 -9.24 -5.00 -3.51
C VAL A 152 -9.25 -4.13 -4.75
N CYS A 153 -8.35 -4.41 -5.68
CA CYS A 153 -8.12 -3.61 -6.87
C CYS A 153 -8.39 -4.43 -8.13
N ASN A 154 -9.04 -3.82 -9.12
CA ASN A 154 -8.97 -4.26 -10.51
C ASN A 154 -8.04 -3.32 -11.30
N LEU A 155 -7.99 -3.46 -12.62
CA LEU A 155 -7.17 -2.57 -13.45
C LEU A 155 -7.63 -1.11 -13.40
N CYS A 156 -8.92 -0.86 -13.12
CA CYS A 156 -9.47 0.49 -12.97
C CYS A 156 -9.26 1.09 -11.56
N GLY A 157 -8.58 0.40 -10.66
CA GLY A 157 -8.29 0.85 -9.29
C GLY A 157 -9.07 0.09 -8.21
N VAL A 158 -9.30 0.76 -7.07
CA VAL A 158 -9.89 0.16 -5.87
C VAL A 158 -11.39 -0.08 -6.07
N ILE A 159 -11.83 -1.33 -5.90
CA ILE A 159 -13.25 -1.74 -5.97
C ILE A 159 -13.84 -2.09 -4.61
N GLU A 160 -13.03 -2.38 -3.60
CA GLU A 160 -13.47 -2.70 -2.25
C GLU A 160 -12.40 -2.28 -1.23
N SER A 161 -12.82 -1.80 -0.07
CA SER A 161 -11.95 -1.55 1.08
C SER A 161 -12.32 -2.51 2.20
N ARG A 162 -11.34 -3.25 2.73
CA ARG A 162 -11.50 -4.26 3.77
C ARG A 162 -10.80 -3.83 5.05
N PHE A 163 -11.44 -4.10 6.18
CA PHE A 163 -10.98 -3.73 7.52
C PHE A 163 -10.23 -4.85 8.25
N TYR A 164 -9.91 -5.93 7.53
CA TYR A 164 -9.22 -7.09 8.09
C TYR A 164 -8.15 -7.58 7.10
N GLN A 165 -7.14 -8.27 7.65
CA GLN A 165 -6.15 -8.98 6.85
C GLN A 165 -6.87 -10.11 6.10
N SER A 166 -7.18 -9.86 4.83
CA SER A 166 -7.73 -10.90 3.96
C SER A 166 -6.63 -11.91 3.70
N ASP A 167 -6.90 -13.19 3.94
CA ASP A 167 -6.00 -14.26 3.53
C ASP A 167 -5.75 -14.13 2.02
N CYS A 168 -4.54 -13.73 1.64
CA CYS A 168 -4.16 -13.62 0.24
C CYS A 168 -4.19 -15.01 -0.37
N ILE A 169 -5.17 -15.28 -1.22
CA ILE A 169 -5.22 -16.50 -2.01
C ILE A 169 -4.08 -16.39 -3.04
N PRO A 170 -3.04 -17.24 -2.97
CA PRO A 170 -1.95 -17.18 -3.93
C PRO A 170 -2.49 -17.47 -5.33
N PRO A 171 -1.97 -16.77 -6.37
CA PRO A 171 -2.39 -17.05 -7.74
C PRO A 171 -2.02 -18.47 -8.16
N PRO A 172 -2.66 -18.98 -9.22
CA PRO A 172 -2.32 -20.27 -9.81
C PRO A 172 -0.81 -20.36 -10.10
N LYS A 173 -0.19 -21.52 -9.83
CA LYS A 173 1.26 -21.76 -10.07
C LYS A 173 1.79 -21.24 -11.41
N PRO A 174 1.10 -21.41 -12.56
CA PRO A 174 1.60 -20.93 -13.84
C PRO A 174 1.79 -19.41 -13.88
N ALA A 175 0.90 -18.65 -13.23
CA ALA A 175 1.01 -17.20 -13.17
C ALA A 175 2.17 -16.76 -12.27
N ALA A 176 2.42 -17.48 -11.16
CA ALA A 176 3.52 -17.17 -10.26
C ALA A 176 4.90 -17.35 -10.91
N GLU A 177 5.06 -18.31 -11.83
CA GLU A 177 6.30 -18.50 -12.58
C GLU A 177 6.57 -17.36 -13.58
N VAL A 178 5.53 -16.88 -14.27
CA VAL A 178 5.67 -15.77 -15.24
C VAL A 178 5.87 -14.43 -14.54
N LEU A 179 5.17 -14.18 -13.42
CA LEU A 179 5.24 -12.91 -12.69
C LEU A 179 6.62 -12.63 -12.09
N GLY A 180 7.35 -13.68 -11.71
CA GLY A 180 8.48 -13.54 -10.81
C GLY A 180 8.05 -13.13 -9.40
N VAL A 181 8.98 -13.24 -8.44
CA VAL A 181 8.68 -13.05 -7.01
C VAL A 181 8.30 -11.59 -6.69
N HIS A 182 8.90 -10.62 -7.38
CA HIS A 182 8.71 -9.20 -7.10
C HIS A 182 7.35 -8.69 -7.58
N THR A 183 7.00 -8.94 -8.84
CA THR A 183 5.69 -8.57 -9.40
C THR A 183 4.57 -9.24 -8.64
N LEU A 184 4.73 -10.53 -8.30
CA LEU A 184 3.72 -11.24 -7.52
C LEU A 184 3.46 -10.57 -6.16
N LYS A 185 4.53 -10.27 -5.40
CA LYS A 185 4.40 -9.59 -4.10
C LYS A 185 3.77 -8.20 -4.24
N TYR A 186 4.13 -7.46 -5.28
CA TYR A 186 3.57 -6.15 -5.55
C TYR A 186 2.05 -6.26 -5.80
N LEU A 187 1.62 -7.13 -6.72
CA LEU A 187 0.21 -7.29 -7.05
C LEU A 187 -0.62 -7.74 -5.84
N GLN A 188 -0.06 -8.63 -5.00
CA GLN A 188 -0.71 -9.06 -3.75
C GLN A 188 -0.82 -7.94 -2.73
N ALA A 189 0.26 -7.18 -2.49
CA ALA A 189 0.27 -6.07 -1.53
C ALA A 189 -0.68 -4.95 -1.95
N HIS A 190 -0.85 -4.74 -3.26
CA HIS A 190 -1.78 -3.77 -3.83
C HIS A 190 -3.21 -4.32 -4.03
N GLY A 191 -3.46 -5.58 -3.65
CA GLY A 191 -4.80 -6.13 -3.62
C GLY A 191 -5.41 -6.46 -4.97
N TYR A 192 -4.60 -6.66 -6.01
CA TYR A 192 -5.10 -6.98 -7.34
C TYR A 192 -5.88 -8.30 -7.36
N VAL A 193 -7.10 -8.25 -7.89
CA VAL A 193 -7.94 -9.45 -8.08
C VAL A 193 -7.33 -10.39 -9.12
N GLN A 194 -7.61 -11.69 -8.99
CA GLN A 194 -7.06 -12.72 -9.87
C GLN A 194 -7.34 -12.46 -11.37
N SER A 195 -8.50 -11.90 -11.71
CA SER A 195 -8.81 -11.54 -13.10
C SER A 195 -7.91 -10.42 -13.63
N ALA A 196 -7.62 -9.40 -12.82
CA ALA A 196 -6.69 -8.33 -13.20
C ALA A 196 -5.26 -8.87 -13.34
N VAL A 197 -4.82 -9.73 -12.41
CA VAL A 197 -3.52 -10.40 -12.48
C VAL A 197 -3.41 -11.23 -13.76
N ALA A 198 -4.46 -11.98 -14.13
CA ALA A 198 -4.49 -12.76 -15.36
C ALA A 198 -4.34 -11.87 -16.60
N SER A 199 -5.07 -10.75 -16.68
CA SER A 199 -4.93 -9.78 -17.78
C SER A 199 -3.53 -9.16 -17.85
N ILE A 200 -2.91 -8.83 -16.71
CA ILE A 200 -1.53 -8.33 -16.66
C ILE A 200 -0.56 -9.35 -17.23
N VAL A 201 -0.67 -10.61 -16.82
CA VAL A 201 0.19 -11.70 -17.31
C VAL A 201 -0.02 -11.93 -18.80
N GLU A 202 -1.27 -11.98 -19.27
CA GLU A 202 -1.59 -12.13 -20.69
C GLU A 202 -0.97 -11.01 -21.52
N LEU A 203 -1.18 -9.75 -21.13
CA LEU A 203 -0.62 -8.60 -21.84
C LEU A 203 0.90 -8.62 -21.83
N TYR A 204 1.53 -8.98 -20.71
CA TYR A 204 2.99 -9.09 -20.64
C TYR A 204 3.54 -10.13 -21.63
N LEU A 205 2.87 -11.27 -21.76
CA LEU A 205 3.27 -12.34 -22.69
C LEU A 205 3.04 -11.97 -24.15
N THR A 206 2.06 -11.11 -24.46
CA THR A 206 1.75 -10.70 -25.83
C THR A 206 2.46 -9.43 -26.27
N SER A 207 2.87 -8.57 -25.34
CA SER A 207 3.54 -7.31 -25.65
C SER A 207 5.01 -7.50 -25.97
N HIS A 208 5.49 -6.77 -26.97
CA HIS A 208 6.88 -6.83 -27.43
C HIS A 208 7.75 -5.70 -26.88
N THR A 209 7.13 -4.63 -26.39
CA THR A 209 7.81 -3.46 -25.85
C THR A 209 7.14 -3.01 -24.56
N GLU A 210 7.91 -2.31 -23.74
CA GLU A 210 7.44 -1.68 -22.51
C GLU A 210 6.27 -0.69 -22.78
N GLN A 211 6.40 0.12 -23.83
CA GLN A 211 5.38 1.11 -24.17
C GLN A 211 4.06 0.45 -24.59
N ASP A 212 4.12 -0.63 -25.37
CA ASP A 212 2.95 -1.38 -25.80
C ASP A 212 2.22 -1.97 -24.59
N PHE A 213 2.97 -2.61 -23.68
CA PHE A 213 2.44 -3.18 -22.45
C PHE A 213 1.75 -2.14 -21.57
N ALA A 214 2.42 -1.01 -21.30
CA ALA A 214 1.89 0.05 -20.46
C ALA A 214 0.64 0.69 -21.09
N LEU A 215 0.64 0.91 -22.41
CA LEU A 215 -0.50 1.48 -23.13
C LEU A 215 -1.70 0.52 -23.12
N MET A 216 -1.49 -0.77 -23.36
CA MET A 216 -2.58 -1.77 -23.33
C MET A 216 -3.21 -1.89 -21.95
N LEU A 217 -2.40 -1.85 -20.89
CA LEU A 217 -2.92 -1.80 -19.51
C LEU A 217 -3.68 -0.50 -19.23
N ALA A 218 -3.20 0.63 -19.75
CA ALA A 218 -3.90 1.91 -19.60
C ALA A 218 -5.25 1.93 -20.31
N TRP A 219 -5.37 1.25 -21.45
CA TRP A 219 -6.66 1.04 -22.11
C TRP A 219 -7.65 0.24 -21.27
N LEU A 220 -7.15 -0.64 -20.38
CA LEU A 220 -7.96 -1.38 -19.42
C LEU A 220 -8.18 -0.64 -18.09
N GLY A 221 -7.71 0.61 -17.99
CA GLY A 221 -7.91 1.49 -16.84
C GLY A 221 -6.73 1.61 -15.88
N LEU A 222 -5.63 0.89 -16.11
CA LEU A 222 -4.45 0.95 -15.24
C LEU A 222 -3.70 2.28 -15.43
N PRO A 223 -3.25 2.97 -14.38
CA PRO A 223 -2.38 4.13 -14.55
C PRO A 223 -1.14 3.81 -15.40
N LEU A 224 -0.83 4.64 -16.40
CA LEU A 224 0.28 4.40 -17.33
C LEU A 224 1.62 4.22 -16.60
N ALA A 225 1.87 5.02 -15.57
CA ALA A 225 3.05 4.91 -14.71
C ALA A 225 3.13 3.56 -13.97
N GLU A 226 1.99 3.01 -13.56
CA GLU A 226 1.91 1.70 -12.91
C GLU A 226 2.16 0.57 -13.93
N GLY A 227 1.71 0.74 -15.18
CA GLY A 227 2.07 -0.16 -16.29
C GLY A 227 3.58 -0.22 -16.56
N PHE A 228 4.25 0.93 -16.64
CA PHE A 228 5.71 1.00 -16.77
C PHE A 228 6.42 0.35 -15.57
N PHE A 229 5.96 0.63 -14.36
CA PHE A 229 6.53 0.05 -13.15
C PHE A 229 6.38 -1.48 -13.12
N LEU A 230 5.23 -2.02 -13.53
CA LEU A 230 5.02 -3.46 -13.64
C LEU A 230 5.98 -4.08 -14.67
N TRP A 231 6.18 -3.46 -15.84
CA TRP A 231 7.15 -3.95 -16.83
C TRP A 231 8.55 -4.05 -16.24
N TYR A 232 8.98 -3.02 -15.51
CA TYR A 232 10.25 -3.04 -14.80
C TYR A 232 10.33 -4.21 -13.80
N LEU A 233 9.28 -4.44 -12.99
CA LEU A 233 9.26 -5.55 -12.03
C LEU A 233 9.32 -6.93 -12.67
N PHE A 234 8.70 -7.12 -13.84
CA PHE A 234 8.76 -8.37 -14.59
C PHE A 234 10.17 -8.69 -15.12
N ASN A 235 11.02 -7.68 -15.29
CA ASN A 235 12.36 -7.80 -15.89
C ASN A 235 13.50 -7.67 -14.86
N LEU A 236 13.19 -7.69 -13.56
CA LEU A 236 14.14 -7.79 -12.46
C LEU A 236 14.58 -9.24 -12.20
#